data_AF-A0A392M6Y0-F1
#
_entry.id   AF-A0A392M6Y0-F1
#
_cell.length_a   1.000
_cell.length_b   1.000
_cell.length_c   1.000
_cell.angle_alpha   90.00
_cell.angle_beta   90.00
_cell.angle_gamma   90.00
#
_symmetry.space_group_name_H-M   'P 1'
#
loop_
_entity.id
_entity.type
_entity.pdbx_description
1 polymer ?
#
loop_
_entity_poly.entity_id
_entity_poly.type
_entity_poly.pdbx_seq_one_letter_code
_entity_poly.pdbx_strand_id
1 'polypeptide(L)'
;MAFELYGMLAGNVSPLTGENIKPAYGGEEEAFLRKVVTPIYDVIAKEAERSKRGRSKHSQWRNYDDLNEYFWSVDCFRLGWPMRADADFFCLPVEKLYFDKLKDNNPDNRDRWVGKGNFVEIRSFWHIFRSFDRMWSFFILCLQAMIIVAWNGTGDPSAIFNGDVFKKALSVFITAAILKFGQGK
;
A
#
# COMPACT_ATOMS: atom_id res chain seq x y z
N MET A 1 16.64 11.07 23.89
CA MET A 1 17.40 11.97 23.00
C MET A 1 17.26 13.44 23.42
N ALA A 2 16.10 14.08 23.25
CA ALA A 2 15.94 15.52 23.53
C ALA A 2 16.33 15.93 24.96
N PHE A 3 15.95 15.12 25.96
CA PHE A 3 16.33 15.34 27.36
C PHE A 3 17.84 15.22 27.62
N GLU A 4 18.53 14.29 26.95
CA GLU A 4 19.99 14.14 27.05
C GLU A 4 20.70 15.34 26.42
N LEU A 5 20.24 15.76 25.23
CA LEU A 5 20.79 16.93 24.53
C LEU A 5 20.61 18.21 25.34
N TYR A 6 19.42 18.40 25.92
CA TYR A 6 19.14 19.53 26.81
C TYR A 6 20.05 19.49 28.06
N GLY A 7 20.22 18.31 28.67
CA GLY A 7 21.11 18.13 29.81
C GLY A 7 22.57 18.45 29.50
N MET A 8 23.05 18.09 28.31
CA MET A 8 24.39 18.45 27.83
C MET A 8 24.54 19.96 27.60
N LEU A 9 23.58 20.60 26.92
CA LEU A 9 23.63 22.02 26.60
C LEU A 9 23.48 22.91 27.85
N ALA A 10 22.72 22.45 28.84
CA ALA A 10 22.53 23.14 30.11
C ALA A 10 23.73 22.99 31.06
N GLY A 11 24.75 22.19 30.71
CA GLY A 11 25.89 21.91 31.58
C GLY A 11 25.50 21.14 32.84
N ASN A 12 24.41 20.37 32.80
CA ASN A 12 23.95 19.63 33.95
C ASN A 12 24.91 18.48 34.27
N VAL A 13 25.29 18.40 35.54
CA VAL A 13 26.06 17.30 36.11
C VAL A 13 25.11 16.25 36.68
N SER A 14 25.40 14.99 36.43
CA SER A 14 24.64 13.86 36.98
C SER A 14 24.72 13.91 38.51
N PRO A 15 23.57 13.94 39.24
CA PRO A 15 23.57 13.97 40.70
C PRO A 15 24.12 12.67 41.33
N LEU A 16 24.22 11.59 40.55
CA LEU A 16 24.73 10.29 41.00
C LEU A 16 26.25 10.12 40.81
N THR A 17 26.83 10.78 39.80
CA THR A 17 28.24 10.56 39.41
C THR A 17 29.11 11.82 39.43
N GLY A 18 28.52 13.01 39.51
CA GLY A 18 29.25 14.29 39.49
C GLY A 18 29.89 14.65 38.14
N GLU A 19 29.78 13.79 37.14
CA GLU A 19 30.24 14.04 35.77
C GLU A 19 29.15 14.71 34.92
N ASN A 20 29.56 15.41 33.86
CA ASN A 20 28.66 15.94 32.85
C ASN A 20 27.78 14.82 32.25
N ILE A 21 26.50 15.12 32.00
CA ILE A 21 25.59 14.17 31.34
C ILE A 21 26.20 13.75 30.00
N LYS A 22 26.50 12.45 29.86
CA LYS A 22 26.92 11.84 28.60
C LYS A 22 25.68 11.30 27.88
N PRO A 23 25.54 11.48 26.57
CA PRO A 23 24.40 10.95 25.84
C PRO A 23 24.51 9.43 25.75
N ALA A 24 23.37 8.74 25.59
CA ALA A 24 23.33 7.29 25.54
C ALA A 24 24.15 6.72 24.36
N TYR A 25 24.26 7.50 23.28
CA TYR A 25 25.25 7.30 22.21
C TYR A 25 26.26 8.44 22.22
N GLY A 26 27.28 8.34 23.07
CA GLY A 26 28.38 9.30 23.16
C GLY A 26 29.66 8.67 23.66
N GLY A 27 30.80 9.23 23.27
CA GLY A 27 32.13 8.81 23.72
C GLY A 27 32.99 8.10 22.66
N GLU A 28 32.39 7.55 21.61
CA GLU A 28 33.10 6.95 20.47
C GLU A 28 33.06 7.86 19.23
N GLU A 29 34.10 7.81 18.39
CA GLU A 29 34.09 8.48 17.08
C GLU A 29 32.89 7.98 16.26
N GLU A 30 32.15 8.93 15.68
CA GLU A 30 31.00 8.67 14.82
C GLU A 30 29.88 7.81 15.47
N ALA A 31 29.75 7.83 16.80
CA ALA A 31 28.76 7.03 17.53
C ALA A 31 27.33 7.19 16.97
N PHE A 32 26.93 8.39 16.57
CA PHE A 32 25.63 8.62 15.95
C PHE A 32 25.50 7.92 14.59
N LEU A 33 26.51 8.03 13.72
CA LEU A 33 26.48 7.37 12.42
C LEU A 33 26.41 5.86 12.60
N ARG A 34 27.29 5.30 13.44
CA ARG A 34 27.39 3.84 13.64
C ARG A 34 26.21 3.24 14.38
N LYS A 35 25.69 3.92 15.41
CA LYS A 35 24.64 3.38 16.27
C LYS A 35 23.24 3.73 15.80
N VAL A 36 23.05 4.83 15.07
CA VAL A 36 21.74 5.32 14.62
C VAL A 36 21.56 5.19 13.11
N VAL A 37 22.49 5.76 12.33
CA VAL A 37 22.34 5.85 10.87
C VAL A 37 22.58 4.49 10.19
N THR A 38 23.66 3.80 10.55
CA THR A 38 24.05 2.52 9.94
C THR A 38 22.96 1.46 10.06
N PRO A 39 22.34 1.20 11.23
CA PRO A 39 21.29 0.18 11.33
C PRO A 39 20.06 0.47 10.47
N ILE A 40 19.66 1.75 10.36
CA ILE A 40 18.55 2.16 9.51
C ILE A 40 18.92 1.97 8.04
N TYR A 41 20.12 2.40 7.66
CA TYR A 41 20.62 2.26 6.30
C TYR A 41 20.73 0.78 5.87
N ASP A 42 21.20 -0.10 6.75
CA ASP A 42 21.33 -1.53 6.46
C ASP A 42 19.97 -2.18 6.20
N VAL A 43 18.91 -1.77 6.91
CA VAL A 43 17.53 -2.23 6.64
C VAL A 43 17.08 -1.75 5.25
N ILE A 44 17.29 -0.48 4.94
CA ILE A 44 16.92 0.09 3.63
C ILE A 44 17.68 -0.60 2.50
N ALA A 45 18.98 -0.83 2.66
CA ALA A 45 19.82 -1.52 1.68
C ALA A 45 19.32 -2.95 1.43
N LYS A 46 19.02 -3.71 2.49
CA LYS A 46 18.49 -5.07 2.39
C LYS A 46 17.10 -5.12 1.73
N GLU A 47 16.21 -4.17 2.03
CA GLU A 47 14.91 -4.06 1.34
C GLU A 47 15.07 -3.66 -0.13
N ALA A 48 16.01 -2.77 -0.45
CA ALA A 48 16.31 -2.38 -1.82
C ALA A 48 16.87 -3.55 -2.64
N GLU A 49 17.74 -4.39 -2.07
CA GLU A 49 18.23 -5.61 -2.73
C GLU A 49 17.09 -6.59 -3.05
N ARG A 50 16.10 -6.72 -2.16
CA ARG A 50 14.91 -7.57 -2.37
C ARG A 50 14.02 -7.10 -3.51
N SER A 51 14.04 -5.83 -3.86
CA SER A 51 13.35 -5.34 -5.06
C SER A 51 13.87 -6.02 -6.34
N LYS A 52 15.08 -6.63 -6.31
CA LYS A 52 15.77 -7.21 -7.48
C LYS A 52 15.77 -6.25 -8.68
N ARG A 53 16.03 -4.96 -8.43
CA ARG A 53 15.93 -3.85 -9.40
C ARG A 53 14.53 -3.71 -10.02
N GLY A 54 13.48 -3.87 -9.22
CA GLY A 54 12.08 -3.75 -9.63
C GLY A 54 11.50 -5.00 -10.31
N ARG A 55 12.18 -6.15 -10.27
CA ARG A 55 11.69 -7.41 -10.86
C ARG A 55 10.91 -8.29 -9.88
N SER A 56 10.98 -8.03 -8.58
CA SER A 56 10.18 -8.75 -7.59
C SER A 56 8.78 -8.14 -7.48
N LYS A 57 7.80 -8.96 -7.10
CA LYS A 57 6.42 -8.51 -6.91
C LYS A 57 6.41 -7.38 -5.87
N HIS A 58 5.78 -6.25 -6.19
CA HIS A 58 5.72 -5.07 -5.33
C HIS A 58 5.10 -5.33 -3.95
N SER A 59 4.41 -6.46 -3.74
CA SER A 59 3.89 -6.89 -2.45
C SER A 59 4.94 -7.53 -1.52
N GLN A 60 6.11 -7.89 -2.04
CA GLN A 60 7.12 -8.68 -1.31
C GLN A 60 8.25 -7.84 -0.71
N TRP A 61 8.23 -6.53 -0.89
CA TRP A 61 9.26 -5.61 -0.37
C TRP A 61 8.64 -4.24 -0.03
N ARG A 62 9.22 -3.54 0.95
CA ARG A 62 8.78 -2.21 1.38
C ARG A 62 9.47 -1.14 0.53
N ASN A 63 8.71 -0.20 -0.02
CA ASN A 63 9.26 0.94 -0.74
C ASN A 63 9.60 2.10 0.24
N TYR A 64 10.15 3.19 -0.30
CA TYR A 64 10.47 4.39 0.48
C TYR A 64 9.24 4.95 1.21
N ASP A 65 8.07 4.90 0.59
CA ASP A 65 6.82 5.40 1.15
C ASP A 65 6.37 4.57 2.38
N ASP A 66 6.45 3.24 2.29
CA ASP A 66 6.15 2.31 3.40
C ASP A 66 7.11 2.49 4.60
N LEU A 67 8.35 2.90 4.33
CA LEU A 67 9.35 3.21 5.36
C LEU A 67 9.08 4.60 5.96
N ASN A 68 8.81 5.59 5.12
CA ASN A 68 8.45 6.93 5.53
C ASN A 68 7.21 6.91 6.42
N GLU A 69 6.13 6.25 5.98
CA GLU A 69 4.87 6.12 6.74
C GLU A 69 5.10 5.52 8.13
N TYR A 70 5.99 4.54 8.27
CA TYR A 70 6.36 4.01 9.58
C TYR A 70 6.93 5.09 10.50
N PHE A 71 7.81 5.97 10.00
CA PHE A 71 8.35 7.09 10.79
C PHE A 71 7.30 8.17 11.14
N TRP A 72 6.23 8.29 10.34
CA TRP A 72 5.09 9.16 10.64
C TRP A 72 4.03 8.50 11.53
N SER A 73 4.15 7.20 11.80
CA SER A 73 3.22 6.45 12.64
C SER A 73 3.58 6.54 14.13
N VAL A 74 2.60 6.25 14.99
CA VAL A 74 2.83 6.12 16.44
C VAL A 74 3.78 4.96 16.79
N ASP A 75 3.90 3.97 15.92
CA ASP A 75 4.82 2.84 16.10
C ASP A 75 6.28 3.26 15.98
N CYS A 76 6.57 4.41 15.36
CA CYS A 76 7.92 4.99 15.34
C CYS A 76 8.45 5.20 16.76
N PHE A 77 7.60 5.58 17.72
CA PHE A 77 8.02 5.76 19.10
C PHE A 77 8.49 4.45 19.76
N ARG A 78 8.11 3.29 19.20
CA ARG A 78 8.59 1.99 19.66
C ARG A 78 10.05 1.72 19.23
N LEU A 79 10.65 2.49 18.31
CA LEU A 79 12.11 2.44 18.11
C LEU A 79 12.85 2.84 19.39
N GLY A 80 12.31 3.81 20.13
CA GLY A 80 12.87 4.29 21.38
C GLY A 80 14.20 5.04 21.24
N TRP A 81 14.72 5.51 22.36
CA TRP A 81 16.07 6.05 22.50
C TRP A 81 16.66 5.55 23.82
N PRO A 82 17.74 4.74 23.81
CA PRO A 82 18.50 4.22 22.66
C PRO A 82 17.66 3.34 21.74
N MET A 83 18.09 3.17 20.47
CA MET A 83 17.34 2.36 19.51
C MET A 83 17.26 0.90 19.95
N ARG A 84 16.04 0.39 19.98
CA ARG A 84 15.72 -1.00 20.31
C ARG A 84 15.90 -1.89 19.08
N ALA A 85 16.91 -2.75 19.11
CA ALA A 85 17.20 -3.68 18.02
C ALA A 85 16.09 -4.74 17.79
N ASP A 86 15.25 -4.97 18.80
CA ASP A 86 14.08 -5.84 18.74
C ASP A 86 12.81 -5.15 18.21
N ALA A 87 12.90 -3.88 17.81
CA ALA A 87 11.77 -3.17 17.22
C ALA A 87 11.38 -3.77 15.86
N ASP A 88 10.08 -3.72 15.59
CA ASP A 88 9.46 -4.30 14.37
C ASP A 88 10.08 -3.74 13.07
N PHE A 89 10.65 -2.52 13.11
CA PHE A 89 11.35 -1.90 11.99
C PHE A 89 12.62 -2.65 11.55
N PHE A 90 13.41 -3.15 12.52
CA PHE A 90 14.66 -3.87 12.25
C PHE A 90 14.45 -5.36 11.96
N CYS A 91 13.26 -5.89 12.27
CA CYS A 91 12.92 -7.29 12.07
C CYS A 91 12.68 -7.60 10.58
N LEU A 92 13.63 -8.29 9.94
CA LEU A 92 13.50 -8.70 8.55
C LEU A 92 12.82 -10.09 8.41
N PRO A 93 11.98 -10.31 7.37
CA PRO A 93 11.30 -11.57 7.10
C PRO A 93 12.18 -12.84 7.06
N VAL A 94 13.46 -12.72 6.71
CA VAL A 94 14.37 -13.88 6.61
C VAL A 94 14.77 -14.35 8.01
N GLU A 95 15.03 -13.44 8.94
CA GLU A 95 15.24 -13.80 10.35
C GLU A 95 13.99 -14.43 10.94
N LYS A 96 12.79 -13.95 10.58
CA LYS A 96 11.54 -14.60 11.00
C LYS A 96 11.41 -16.02 10.44
N LEU A 97 11.72 -16.26 9.17
CA LEU A 97 11.68 -17.63 8.58
C LEU A 97 12.68 -18.59 9.23
N TYR A 98 13.84 -18.10 9.67
CA TYR A 98 14.82 -18.91 10.42
C TYR A 98 14.39 -19.13 11.87
N PHE A 99 13.85 -18.10 12.55
CA PHE A 99 13.37 -18.20 13.93
C PHE A 99 12.08 -19.04 14.06
N ASP A 100 11.14 -18.92 13.12
CA ASP A 100 9.89 -19.70 13.10
C ASP A 100 10.17 -21.18 12.83
N LYS A 101 11.19 -21.51 12.01
CA LYS A 101 11.65 -22.90 11.84
C LYS A 101 12.30 -23.50 13.09
N LEU A 102 12.83 -22.67 13.99
CA LEU A 102 13.54 -23.10 15.19
C LEU A 102 12.63 -23.14 16.43
N LYS A 103 11.49 -22.44 16.39
CA LYS A 103 10.46 -22.42 17.44
C LYS A 103 9.11 -22.96 16.92
N ASP A 104 9.09 -24.22 16.50
CA ASP A 104 7.86 -25.01 16.58
C ASP A 104 7.52 -25.17 18.08
N ASN A 105 6.60 -24.34 18.60
CA ASN A 105 5.76 -24.55 19.81
C ASN A 105 5.20 -23.26 20.45
N ASN A 106 4.98 -22.15 19.72
CA ASN A 106 4.08 -21.12 20.26
C ASN A 106 3.39 -20.28 19.16
N PRO A 107 2.05 -20.26 19.08
CA PRO A 107 1.33 -19.58 17.99
C PRO A 107 1.12 -18.07 18.19
N ASP A 108 1.62 -17.46 19.27
CA ASP A 108 1.17 -16.13 19.73
C ASP A 108 1.96 -14.91 19.24
N ASN A 109 2.91 -15.04 18.32
CA ASN A 109 3.72 -13.88 17.85
C ASN A 109 3.64 -13.65 16.34
N ARG A 110 2.45 -13.87 15.76
CA ARG A 110 2.27 -13.86 14.31
C ARG A 110 2.48 -12.49 13.64
N ASP A 111 2.53 -11.37 14.35
CA ASP A 111 2.33 -10.05 13.69
C ASP A 111 3.48 -9.02 13.83
N ARG A 112 4.73 -9.41 14.10
CA ARG A 112 5.83 -8.42 14.19
C ARG A 112 6.35 -7.86 12.86
N TRP A 113 6.00 -8.47 11.73
CA TRP A 113 6.36 -7.90 10.43
C TRP A 113 5.18 -7.08 9.91
N VAL A 114 5.32 -5.76 9.97
CA VAL A 114 4.43 -4.86 9.26
C VAL A 114 4.78 -5.00 7.77
N GLY A 115 4.03 -5.87 7.10
CA GLY A 115 4.05 -5.96 5.65
C GLY A 115 3.68 -4.63 5.01
N LYS A 116 3.76 -4.56 3.68
CA LYS A 116 3.40 -3.36 2.92
C LYS A 116 2.04 -2.83 3.42
N GLY A 117 2.07 -1.71 4.14
CA GLY A 117 0.90 -1.13 4.80
C GLY A 117 -0.10 -0.59 3.79
N ASN A 118 0.41 -0.14 2.64
CA ASN A 118 -0.41 0.39 1.58
C ASN A 118 -0.89 -0.68 0.61
N PHE A 119 -2.17 -0.54 0.29
CA PHE A 119 -2.91 -1.25 -0.74
C PHE A 119 -2.00 -1.41 -1.97
N VAL A 120 -1.58 -2.64 -2.25
CA VAL A 120 -1.07 -2.95 -3.58
C VAL A 120 -2.27 -2.75 -4.48
N GLU A 121 -2.27 -1.69 -5.29
CA GLU A 121 -3.18 -1.59 -6.43
C GLU A 121 -2.91 -2.79 -7.33
N ILE A 122 -3.54 -3.92 -7.01
CA ILE A 122 -3.82 -4.92 -8.02
C ILE A 122 -4.78 -4.18 -8.93
N ARG A 123 -4.23 -3.54 -9.98
CA ARG A 123 -5.02 -3.01 -11.09
C ARG A 123 -5.67 -4.21 -11.77
N SER A 124 -6.69 -4.77 -11.13
CA SER A 124 -7.51 -5.81 -11.72
C SER A 124 -8.21 -5.13 -12.87
N PHE A 125 -8.00 -5.64 -14.07
CA PHE A 125 -8.66 -5.17 -15.30
C PHE A 125 -10.18 -4.99 -15.11
N TRP A 126 -10.79 -5.82 -14.26
CA TRP A 126 -12.18 -5.74 -13.81
C TRP A 126 -12.59 -4.43 -13.12
N HIS A 127 -11.65 -3.71 -12.49
CA HIS A 127 -11.95 -2.46 -11.79
C HIS A 127 -12.31 -1.34 -12.77
N ILE A 128 -11.78 -1.38 -14.00
CA ILE A 128 -12.15 -0.43 -15.07
C ILE A 128 -13.61 -0.68 -15.50
N PHE A 129 -14.01 -1.93 -15.67
CA PHE A 129 -15.41 -2.26 -16.01
C PHE A 129 -16.38 -1.86 -14.90
N ARG A 130 -15.99 -2.04 -13.64
CA ARG A 130 -16.80 -1.64 -12.49
C ARG A 130 -16.87 -0.13 -12.28
N SER A 131 -15.82 0.61 -12.60
CA SER A 131 -15.76 2.07 -12.37
C SER A 131 -16.47 2.87 -13.45
N PHE A 132 -16.58 2.33 -14.66
CA PHE A 132 -17.21 2.97 -15.81
C PHE A 132 -18.51 2.26 -16.23
N ASP A 133 -19.23 1.68 -15.27
CA ASP A 133 -20.49 0.96 -15.47
C ASP A 133 -21.51 1.75 -16.31
N ARG A 134 -21.65 3.06 -16.03
CA ARG A 134 -22.54 3.97 -16.78
C ARG A 134 -22.15 4.12 -18.25
N MET A 135 -20.86 4.13 -18.55
CA MET A 135 -20.34 4.24 -19.91
C MET A 135 -20.61 2.95 -20.69
N TRP A 136 -20.34 1.80 -20.08
CA TRP A 136 -20.59 0.49 -20.70
C TRP A 136 -22.07 0.26 -20.98
N SER A 137 -22.97 0.66 -20.06
CA SER A 137 -24.41 0.61 -20.30
C SER A 137 -24.82 1.44 -21.51
N PHE A 138 -24.32 2.67 -21.62
CA PHE A 138 -24.62 3.52 -22.78
C PHE A 138 -24.18 2.85 -24.09
N PHE A 139 -22.95 2.32 -24.15
CA PHE A 139 -22.46 1.65 -25.36
C PHE A 139 -23.26 0.42 -25.74
N ILE A 140 -23.67 -0.41 -24.78
CA ILE A 140 -24.49 -1.61 -25.06
C ILE A 140 -25.85 -1.21 -25.63
N LEU A 141 -26.50 -0.18 -25.06
CA LEU A 141 -27.80 0.30 -25.52
C LEU A 141 -27.72 0.94 -26.91
N CYS A 142 -26.70 1.75 -27.17
CA CYS A 142 -26.44 2.33 -28.49
C CYS A 142 -26.13 1.26 -29.53
N LEU A 143 -25.32 0.25 -29.18
CA LEU A 143 -25.01 -0.86 -30.07
C LEU A 143 -26.27 -1.66 -30.43
N GLN A 144 -27.12 -1.97 -29.44
CA GLN A 144 -28.40 -2.63 -29.68
C GLN A 144 -29.29 -1.83 -30.64
N ALA A 145 -29.41 -0.51 -30.43
CA ALA A 145 -30.18 0.36 -31.32
C ALA A 145 -29.63 0.37 -32.75
N MET A 146 -28.30 0.49 -32.90
CA MET A 146 -27.64 0.48 -34.22
C MET A 146 -27.80 -0.87 -34.94
N ILE A 147 -27.71 -1.99 -34.24
CA ILE A 147 -27.93 -3.32 -34.83
C ILE A 147 -29.37 -3.45 -35.34
N ILE A 148 -30.35 -2.97 -34.58
CA ILE A 148 -31.77 -3.02 -34.98
C ILE A 148 -32.02 -2.20 -36.26
N VAL A 149 -31.41 -1.01 -36.35
CA VAL A 149 -31.50 -0.15 -37.54
C VAL A 149 -30.79 -0.79 -38.74
N ALA A 150 -29.57 -1.31 -38.54
CA ALA A 150 -28.77 -1.93 -39.59
C ALA A 150 -29.41 -3.21 -40.15
N TRP A 151 -30.09 -3.99 -39.31
CA TRP A 151 -30.72 -5.26 -39.73
C TRP A 151 -32.05 -5.06 -40.48
N ASN A 152 -32.58 -3.83 -40.56
CA ASN A 152 -33.84 -3.56 -41.26
C ASN A 152 -33.67 -3.21 -42.75
N GLY A 153 -32.57 -3.65 -43.36
CA GLY A 153 -32.40 -3.76 -44.81
C GLY A 153 -31.94 -2.50 -45.55
N THR A 154 -32.30 -1.30 -45.09
CA THR A 154 -31.93 -0.04 -45.78
C THR A 154 -30.72 0.65 -45.17
N GLY A 155 -30.37 0.37 -43.90
CA GLY A 155 -29.26 1.04 -43.20
C GLY A 155 -29.46 2.55 -42.96
N ASP A 156 -30.52 3.13 -43.52
CA ASP A 156 -30.86 4.54 -43.40
C ASP A 156 -31.35 4.90 -41.99
N PRO A 157 -30.85 5.99 -41.38
CA PRO A 157 -31.31 6.45 -40.06
C PRO A 157 -32.81 6.77 -40.01
N SER A 158 -33.41 7.10 -41.17
CA SER A 158 -34.85 7.38 -41.30
C SER A 158 -35.73 6.14 -41.11
N ALA A 159 -35.17 4.93 -41.17
CA ALA A 159 -35.89 3.69 -40.96
C ALA A 159 -36.44 3.55 -39.53
N ILE A 160 -35.97 4.35 -38.57
CA ILE A 160 -36.50 4.42 -37.19
C ILE A 160 -37.96 4.88 -37.16
N PHE A 161 -38.42 5.66 -38.15
CA PHE A 161 -39.81 6.12 -38.24
C PHE A 161 -40.79 5.05 -38.75
N ASN A 162 -40.28 3.89 -39.20
CA ASN A 162 -41.13 2.75 -39.51
C ASN A 162 -41.60 2.09 -38.22
N GLY A 163 -42.91 1.88 -38.07
CA GLY A 163 -43.52 1.35 -36.85
C GLY A 163 -42.91 0.02 -36.36
N ASP A 164 -42.51 -0.86 -37.29
CA ASP A 164 -41.90 -2.15 -36.96
C ASP A 164 -40.48 -2.02 -36.38
N VAL A 165 -39.69 -1.07 -36.89
CA VAL A 165 -38.33 -0.80 -36.40
C VAL A 165 -38.40 -0.05 -35.08
N PHE A 166 -39.30 0.91 -34.98
CA PHE A 166 -39.55 1.66 -33.76
C PHE A 166 -39.91 0.71 -32.60
N LYS A 167 -40.83 -0.23 -32.83
CA LYS A 167 -41.21 -1.25 -31.85
C LYS A 167 -40.02 -2.11 -31.42
N LYS A 168 -39.14 -2.48 -32.35
CA LYS A 168 -37.90 -3.22 -32.02
C LYS A 168 -36.92 -2.35 -31.25
N ALA A 169 -36.75 -1.08 -31.61
CA ALA A 169 -35.86 -0.15 -30.92
C ALA A 169 -36.27 0.10 -29.46
N LEU A 170 -37.58 0.04 -29.15
CA LEU A 170 -38.07 0.09 -27.76
C LEU A 170 -37.56 -1.05 -26.87
N SER A 171 -37.06 -2.16 -27.44
CA SER A 171 -36.41 -3.24 -26.66
C SER A 171 -35.17 -2.78 -25.90
N VAL A 172 -34.57 -1.64 -26.28
CA VAL A 172 -33.46 -1.01 -25.57
C VAL A 172 -33.86 -0.66 -24.13
N PHE A 173 -35.12 -0.30 -23.87
CA PHE A 173 -35.61 -0.03 -22.50
C PHE A 173 -35.63 -1.27 -21.61
N ILE A 174 -35.91 -2.45 -22.19
CA ILE A 174 -35.88 -3.72 -21.47
C ILE A 174 -34.43 -4.06 -21.10
N THR A 175 -33.51 -3.95 -22.05
CA THR A 175 -32.07 -4.15 -21.80
C THR A 175 -31.53 -3.16 -20.77
N ALA A 176 -31.97 -1.90 -20.82
CA ALA A 176 -31.58 -0.88 -19.85
C ALA A 176 -32.04 -1.23 -18.43
N ALA A 177 -33.26 -1.77 -18.28
CA ALA A 177 -33.76 -2.24 -16.99
C ALA A 177 -32.93 -3.40 -16.43
N ILE A 178 -32.55 -4.37 -17.28
CA ILE A 178 -31.70 -5.51 -16.88
C ILE A 178 -30.29 -5.04 -16.48
N LEU A 179 -29.68 -4.15 -17.26
CA LEU A 179 -28.36 -3.60 -16.96
C LEU A 179 -28.37 -2.80 -15.64
N LYS A 180 -29.42 -2.02 -15.39
CA LYS A 180 -29.61 -1.31 -14.12
C LYS A 180 -29.84 -2.25 -12.94
N PHE A 181 -30.58 -3.34 -13.13
CA PHE A 181 -30.79 -4.35 -12.11
C PHE A 181 -29.47 -5.04 -11.71
N GLY A 182 -28.63 -5.39 -12.68
CA GLY A 182 -27.30 -5.97 -12.43
C GLY A 182 -26.28 -5.00 -11.83
N GLN A 183 -26.50 -3.69 -11.96
CA GLN A 183 -25.70 -2.63 -11.33
C GLN A 183 -26.16 -2.29 -9.91
N GLY A 184 -27.27 -2.87 -9.45
CA GLY A 184 -27.77 -2.71 -8.09
C GLY A 184 -26.75 -3.17 -7.05
N LYS A 185 -26.29 -2.21 -6.25
CA LYS A 185 -26.03 -2.47 -4.84
C LYS A 185 -27.36 -2.78 -4.15
#